data_AF-A0A2T6EAN1-F1
#
_entry.id   AF-A0A2T6EAN1-F1
#
_cell.length_a   1.000
_cell.length_b   1.000
_cell.length_c   1.000
_cell.angle_alpha   90.00
_cell.angle_beta   90.00
_cell.angle_gamma   90.00
#
_symmetry.space_group_name_H-M   'P 1'
#
loop_
_entity.id
_entity.type
_entity.pdbx_description
1 polymer ?
#
loop_
_entity_poly.entity_id
_entity_poly.type
_entity_poly.pdbx_seq_one_letter_code
_entity_poly.pdbx_strand_id
1 'polypeptide(L)'
;MIVEEISKIEILENGEMYLVLSSGGKEEYHNIYREAAEVYWDRERKAFKAPTPRKWSHVDWYKHIVSVAASGLRLSLQVSDNTIWVNVPEPTKSEILGLIK
;
A
#
# COMPACT_ATOMS: atom_id res chain seq x y z
N MET A 1 -16.26 7.32 -2.93
CA MET A 1 -14.88 6.78 -2.88
C MET A 1 -14.74 5.80 -4.04
N ILE A 2 -13.59 5.78 -4.71
CA ILE A 2 -13.27 4.79 -5.74
C ILE A 2 -12.64 3.59 -5.03
N VAL A 3 -13.03 2.37 -5.39
CA VAL A 3 -12.45 1.15 -4.83
C VAL A 3 -11.31 0.68 -5.73
N GLU A 4 -10.17 0.37 -5.12
CA GLU A 4 -8.99 -0.19 -5.77
C GLU A 4 -8.58 -1.47 -5.05
N GLU A 5 -8.58 -2.59 -5.76
CA GLU A 5 -8.15 -3.88 -5.21
C GLU A 5 -6.62 -3.97 -5.23
N ILE A 6 -6.04 -4.45 -4.13
CA ILE A 6 -4.61 -4.72 -4.01
C ILE A 6 -4.34 -6.13 -4.54
N SER A 7 -3.65 -6.24 -5.67
CA SER A 7 -3.23 -7.52 -6.24
C SER A 7 -2.04 -8.13 -5.49
N LYS A 8 -1.14 -7.30 -4.96
CA LYS A 8 0.06 -7.76 -4.28
C LYS A 8 0.52 -6.81 -3.18
N ILE A 9 0.91 -7.37 -2.04
CA ILE A 9 1.66 -6.69 -0.99
C ILE A 9 3.05 -7.31 -0.94
N GLU A 10 4.07 -6.48 -1.13
CA GLU A 10 5.46 -6.93 -1.24
C GLU A 10 6.37 -6.09 -0.34
N ILE A 11 7.27 -6.77 0.38
CA ILE A 11 8.40 -6.15 1.08
C ILE A 11 9.67 -6.54 0.32
N LEU A 12 10.38 -5.55 -0.22
CA LEU A 12 11.64 -5.79 -0.93
C LEU A 12 12.77 -6.12 0.05
N GLU A 13 13.88 -6.66 -0.47
CA GLU A 13 15.07 -6.98 0.35
C GLU A 13 15.64 -5.77 1.11
N ASN A 14 15.49 -4.57 0.55
CA ASN A 14 15.87 -3.31 1.20
C ASN A 14 14.85 -2.85 2.27
N GLY A 15 13.75 -3.58 2.45
CA GLY A 15 12.69 -3.31 3.41
C GLY A 15 11.61 -2.33 2.94
N GLU A 16 11.68 -1.78 1.73
CA GLU A 16 10.60 -0.96 1.16
C GLU A 16 9.32 -1.78 0.96
N MET A 17 8.16 -1.16 1.19
CA MET A 17 6.85 -1.81 1.01
C MET A 17 6.14 -1.27 -0.22
N TYR A 18 5.50 -2.18 -0.97
CA TYR A 18 4.67 -1.85 -2.12
C TYR A 18 3.27 -2.47 -1.98
N LEU A 19 2.23 -1.67 -2.27
CA LEU A 19 0.85 -2.12 -2.47
C LEU A 19 0.50 -1.97 -3.95
N VAL A 20 0.52 -3.06 -4.70
CA VAL A 20 0.28 -3.10 -6.15
C VAL A 20 -1.22 -3.20 -6.42
N LEU A 21 -1.74 -2.36 -7.33
CA LEU A 21 -3.18 -2.34 -7.65
C LEU A 21 -3.51 -3.29 -8.81
N SER A 22 -4.60 -4.05 -8.68
CA SER A 22 -5.11 -4.95 -9.73
C SER A 22 -5.51 -4.20 -11.01
N SER A 23 -6.02 -2.97 -10.87
CA SER A 23 -6.47 -2.12 -12.00
C SER A 23 -5.32 -1.56 -12.84
N GLY A 24 -4.09 -1.61 -12.34
CA GLY A 24 -2.96 -0.85 -12.86
C GLY A 24 -2.94 0.63 -12.43
N GLY A 25 -3.93 1.08 -11.65
CA GLY A 25 -4.07 2.44 -11.15
C GLY A 25 -4.27 3.48 -12.26
N LYS A 26 -4.31 4.76 -11.84
CA LYS A 26 -4.46 5.89 -12.74
C LYS A 26 -3.23 6.77 -12.73
N GLU A 27 -3.00 7.47 -13.83
CA GLU A 27 -1.95 8.48 -13.94
C GLU A 27 -2.02 9.45 -12.75
N GLU A 28 -3.20 9.99 -12.41
CA GLU A 28 -3.42 10.98 -11.35
C GLU A 28 -2.99 10.54 -9.93
N TYR A 29 -2.74 9.26 -9.67
CA TYR A 29 -2.31 8.76 -8.36
C TYR A 29 -0.91 9.25 -7.99
N HIS A 30 -0.11 9.70 -8.96
CA HIS A 30 1.14 10.39 -8.67
C HIS A 30 0.95 11.61 -7.79
N ASN A 31 -0.22 12.27 -7.77
CA ASN A 31 -0.46 13.45 -6.95
C ASN A 31 -0.45 13.19 -5.43
N ILE A 32 -0.38 11.92 -4.99
CA ILE A 32 -0.37 11.55 -3.57
C ILE A 32 0.80 12.17 -2.78
N TYR A 33 1.94 12.49 -3.43
CA TYR A 33 3.12 13.06 -2.76
C TYR A 33 2.85 14.38 -2.03
N ARG A 34 1.77 15.10 -2.39
CA ARG A 34 1.41 16.38 -1.76
C ARG A 34 0.83 16.22 -0.37
N GLU A 35 0.23 15.06 -0.11
CA GLU A 35 -0.54 14.77 1.10
C GLU A 35 0.17 13.74 1.99
N ALA A 36 1.13 13.00 1.43
CA ALA A 36 1.53 11.73 1.99
C ALA A 36 3.01 11.68 2.37
N ALA A 37 3.30 12.04 3.62
CA ALA A 37 4.63 11.99 4.25
C ALA A 37 5.37 10.69 3.91
N GLU A 38 6.19 10.75 2.86
CA GLU A 38 7.02 9.65 2.31
C GLU A 38 6.28 8.52 1.55
N VAL A 39 4.99 8.68 1.19
CA VAL A 39 4.31 7.74 0.28
C VAL A 39 4.33 8.25 -1.15
N TYR A 40 4.68 7.36 -2.08
CA TYR A 40 4.77 7.67 -3.50
C TYR A 40 3.94 6.70 -4.34
N TRP A 41 3.54 7.12 -5.53
CA TRP A 41 3.03 6.23 -6.56
C TRP A 41 4.15 5.84 -7.52
N ASP A 42 4.43 4.55 -7.60
CA ASP A 42 5.34 3.97 -8.58
C ASP A 42 4.57 3.60 -9.85
N ARG A 43 4.83 4.35 -10.93
CA ARG A 43 4.14 4.19 -12.21
C ARG A 43 4.55 2.94 -12.98
N GLU A 44 5.73 2.37 -12.73
CA GLU A 44 6.18 1.15 -13.41
C GLU A 44 5.58 -0.06 -12.73
N ARG A 45 5.63 -0.07 -11.39
CA ARG A 45 5.10 -1.16 -10.56
C ARG A 45 3.60 -1.09 -10.33
N LYS A 46 2.94 0.01 -10.71
CA LYS A 46 1.50 0.28 -10.47
C LYS A 46 1.15 0.17 -8.98
N ALA A 47 1.96 0.80 -8.15
CA ALA A 47 1.94 0.55 -6.72
C ALA A 47 2.11 1.79 -5.87
N PHE A 48 1.47 1.80 -4.71
CA PHE A 48 1.85 2.73 -3.64
C PHE A 48 3.07 2.20 -2.91
N LYS A 49 4.07 3.06 -2.71
CA LYS A 49 5.36 2.76 -2.12
C LYS A 49 5.53 3.48 -0.80
N ALA A 50 6.03 2.76 0.21
CA ALA A 50 6.56 3.30 1.46
C ALA A 50 8.05 2.93 1.62
N PRO A 51 8.84 3.78 2.31
CA PRO A 51 10.26 3.55 2.51
C PRO A 51 10.52 2.42 3.50
N THR A 52 11.77 2.01 3.61
CA THR A 52 12.24 1.07 4.64
C THR A 52 11.83 1.56 6.04
N PRO A 53 11.29 0.68 6.90
CA PRO A 53 11.05 0.96 8.31
C PRO A 53 12.19 1.66 9.03
N ARG A 54 11.85 2.69 9.81
CA ARG A 54 12.74 3.33 10.79
C ARG A 54 12.06 3.33 12.15
N LYS A 55 11.16 4.30 12.38
CA LYS A 55 10.30 4.36 13.58
C LYS A 55 9.00 3.60 13.39
N TRP A 56 8.52 3.51 12.15
CA TRP A 56 7.28 2.82 11.78
C TRP A 56 7.58 1.40 11.33
N SER A 57 6.73 0.47 11.77
CA SER A 57 6.70 -0.89 11.25
C SER A 57 6.10 -0.93 9.83
N HIS A 58 6.22 -2.07 9.17
CA HIS A 58 5.50 -2.32 7.91
C HIS A 58 3.98 -2.22 8.05
N VAL A 59 3.43 -2.58 9.21
CA VAL A 59 1.98 -2.45 9.45
C VAL A 59 1.58 -0.98 9.59
N ASP A 60 2.41 -0.16 10.22
CA ASP A 60 2.19 1.28 10.30
C ASP A 60 2.24 1.93 8.92
N TRP A 61 3.18 1.50 8.06
CA TRP A 61 3.23 1.95 6.68
C TRP A 61 2.00 1.54 5.87
N TYR A 62 1.52 0.30 6.02
CA TYR A 62 0.26 -0.12 5.40
C TYR A 62 -0.90 0.78 5.82
N LYS A 63 -1.09 0.98 7.14
CA LYS A 63 -2.13 1.87 7.69
C LYS A 63 -2.01 3.28 7.13
N HIS A 64 -0.78 3.80 7.05
CA HIS A 64 -0.53 5.12 6.53
C HIS A 64 -0.87 5.24 5.04
N ILE A 65 -0.41 4.30 4.19
CA ILE A 65 -0.73 4.27 2.76
C ILE A 65 -2.26 4.26 2.53
N VAL A 66 -2.98 3.38 3.23
CA VAL A 66 -4.45 3.30 3.10
C VAL A 66 -5.11 4.62 3.51
N SER A 67 -4.64 5.23 4.61
CA SER A 67 -5.15 6.51 5.11
C SER A 67 -4.92 7.65 4.11
N VAL A 68 -3.70 7.80 3.57
CA VAL A 68 -3.37 8.87 2.62
C VAL A 68 -4.05 8.66 1.26
N ALA A 69 -4.25 7.41 0.83
CA ALA A 69 -5.00 7.12 -0.40
C ALA A 69 -6.49 7.51 -0.24
N ALA A 70 -7.07 7.27 0.93
CA ALA A 70 -8.45 7.67 1.23
C ALA A 70 -8.61 9.20 1.35
N SER A 71 -7.74 9.86 2.12
CA SER A 71 -7.85 11.30 2.38
C SER A 71 -7.35 12.17 1.23
N GLY A 72 -6.31 11.75 0.51
CA GLY A 72 -5.70 12.51 -0.59
C GLY A 72 -6.30 12.20 -1.95
N LEU A 73 -6.64 10.94 -2.23
CA LEU A 73 -7.10 10.49 -3.56
C LEU A 73 -8.54 9.96 -3.58
N ARG A 74 -9.24 9.94 -2.44
CA ARG A 74 -10.60 9.38 -2.29
C ARG A 74 -10.68 7.90 -2.70
N LEU A 75 -9.60 7.15 -2.50
CA LEU A 75 -9.50 5.71 -2.78
C LEU A 75 -9.76 4.87 -1.53
N SER A 76 -10.49 3.77 -1.69
CA SER A 76 -10.58 2.68 -0.73
C SER A 76 -9.74 1.53 -1.27
N LEU A 77 -8.56 1.33 -0.68
CA LEU A 77 -7.69 0.21 -1.02
C LEU A 77 -8.17 -1.04 -0.29
N GLN A 78 -8.38 -2.14 -1.02
CA GLN A 78 -8.95 -3.36 -0.46
C GLN A 78 -8.05 -4.56 -0.74
N VAL A 79 -7.73 -5.31 0.31
CA VAL A 79 -7.16 -6.65 0.20
C VAL A 79 -8.29 -7.63 -0.06
N SER A 80 -8.03 -8.64 -0.88
CA SER A 80 -8.96 -9.73 -1.19
C SER A 80 -8.29 -11.09 -1.00
N ASP A 81 -9.06 -12.16 -1.17
CA ASP A 81 -8.53 -13.53 -1.16
C ASP A 81 -7.51 -13.78 -2.30
N ASN A 82 -7.50 -12.92 -3.32
CA ASN A 82 -6.56 -13.00 -4.45
C ASN A 82 -5.28 -12.18 -4.22
N THR A 83 -5.20 -11.40 -3.13
CA THR A 83 -4.00 -10.60 -2.84
C THR A 83 -2.81 -11.52 -2.56
N ILE A 84 -1.77 -11.39 -3.39
CA ILE A 84 -0.52 -12.13 -3.24
C ILE A 84 0.37 -11.43 -2.22
N TRP A 85 0.99 -12.21 -1.33
CA TRP A 85 1.91 -11.70 -0.30
C TRP A 85 3.33 -12.17 -0.64
N VAL A 86 4.25 -11.24 -0.86
CA VAL A 86 5.64 -11.53 -1.24
C VAL A 86 6.58 -11.00 -0.17
N ASN A 87 7.36 -11.90 0.44
CA ASN A 87 8.32 -11.58 1.51
C ASN A 87 7.71 -10.83 2.70
N VAL A 88 6.40 -10.99 2.94
CA VAL A 88 5.72 -10.41 4.10
C VAL A 88 5.74 -11.43 5.25
N PRO A 89 6.37 -11.12 6.40
CA PRO A 89 6.35 -12.03 7.54
C PRO A 89 4.93 -12.32 8.01
N GLU A 90 4.66 -13.58 8.41
CA GLU A 90 3.33 -14.00 8.86
C GLU A 90 2.73 -13.15 9.99
N PRO A 91 3.50 -12.67 11.00
CA PRO A 91 2.96 -11.74 12.00
C PRO A 91 2.47 -10.42 11.39
N THR A 92 3.22 -9.84 10.44
CA THR A 92 2.85 -8.60 9.73
C THR A 92 1.61 -8.80 8.87
N LYS A 93 1.55 -9.91 8.13
CA LYS A 93 0.39 -10.28 7.31
C LYS A 93 -0.85 -10.47 8.16
N SER A 94 -0.74 -11.22 9.25
CA SER A 94 -1.85 -11.50 10.17
C SER A 94 -2.39 -10.22 10.79
N GLU A 95 -1.51 -9.30 11.21
CA GLU A 95 -1.95 -8.00 11.74
C GLU A 95 -2.67 -7.18 10.67
N ILE A 96 -2.13 -7.09 9.44
CA ILE A 96 -2.79 -6.38 8.33
C ILE A 96 -4.17 -6.96 8.04
N LEU A 97 -4.31 -8.28 7.96
CA LEU A 97 -5.59 -8.94 7.74
C LEU A 97 -6.60 -8.64 8.87
N GLY A 98 -6.13 -8.56 10.12
CA GLY A 98 -6.97 -8.19 11.26
C GLY A 98 -7.46 -6.73 11.25
N LEU A 99 -6.92 -5.85 10.41
CA LEU A 99 -7.38 -4.47 10.24
C LEU A 99 -8.55 -4.34 9.27
N ILE A 100 -8.77 -5.35 8.43
CA ILE A 100 -9.83 -5.38 7.41
C ILE A 100 -11.13 -5.77 8.13
N LYS A 101 -12.17 -4.93 8.03
CA LYS A 101 -13.50 -5.18 8.60
C LYS A 101 -14.52 -5.38 7.51
#